data_AF-A0AAP0HKS3-F1
#
_entry.id   AF-A0AAP0HKS3-F1
#
_cell.length_a   1.000
_cell.length_b   1.000
_cell.length_c   1.000
_cell.angle_alpha   90.00
_cell.angle_beta   90.00
_cell.angle_gamma   90.00
#
_symmetry.space_group_name_H-M   'P 1'
#
loop_
_entity.id
_entity.type
_entity.pdbx_description
1 polymer ?
#
loop_
_entity_poly.entity_id
_entity_poly.type
_entity_poly.pdbx_seq_one_letter_code
_entity_poly.pdbx_strand_id
1 'polypeptide(L)'
;MNNVENPIIIDQGYCPTHTCKNKKPSNIAISDIQYKNIRGTSSSEVAVSINCSPKNPCKDISLIDINLTGGKITDQFLLVQPSRVQISDVHYRNIRGTSSSENAVTIMCSPQYPCQGVELFNINLRPGGIKGGATASCANAKLTYGGTQVPPPCR
;
A
#
# COMPACT_ATOMS: atom_id res chain seq x y z
N MET A 1 -4.11 -18.61 -0.14
CA MET A 1 -4.11 -18.28 -1.59
C MET A 1 -2.77 -18.71 -2.18
N ASN A 2 -2.72 -19.09 -3.46
CA ASN A 2 -1.49 -19.52 -4.12
C ASN A 2 -1.38 -18.90 -5.52
N ASN A 3 -0.24 -18.30 -5.82
CA ASN A 3 0.16 -17.73 -7.11
C ASN A 3 -0.87 -16.72 -7.66
N VAL A 4 -1.41 -15.88 -6.77
CA VAL A 4 -2.38 -14.84 -7.13
C VAL A 4 -1.60 -13.60 -7.58
N GLU A 5 -2.06 -12.91 -8.62
CA GLU A 5 -1.38 -11.73 -9.16
C GLU A 5 -1.18 -10.65 -8.09
N ASN A 6 -2.27 -10.10 -7.55
CA ASN A 6 -2.23 -9.12 -6.45
C ASN A 6 -3.23 -9.55 -5.36
N PRO A 7 -2.79 -10.19 -4.27
CA PRO A 7 -3.67 -10.68 -3.20
C PRO A 7 -4.62 -9.65 -2.58
N ILE A 8 -4.22 -8.37 -2.48
CA ILE A 8 -5.05 -7.31 -1.90
C ILE A 8 -4.99 -6.08 -2.82
N ILE A 9 -6.16 -5.64 -3.29
CA ILE A 9 -6.31 -4.44 -4.12
C ILE A 9 -7.43 -3.57 -3.54
N ILE A 10 -7.12 -2.29 -3.30
CA ILE A 10 -8.10 -1.22 -3.19
C ILE A 10 -7.86 -0.29 -4.38
N ASP A 11 -8.82 -0.17 -5.30
CA ASP A 11 -8.72 0.72 -6.46
C ASP A 11 -9.97 1.60 -6.56
N GLN A 12 -9.78 2.90 -6.38
CA GLN A 12 -10.80 3.92 -6.60
C GLN A 12 -10.64 4.66 -7.94
N GLY A 13 -9.86 4.11 -8.87
CA GLY A 13 -9.75 4.58 -10.23
C GLY A 13 -10.99 4.20 -11.05
N TYR A 14 -11.94 5.12 -11.20
CA TYR A 14 -13.09 4.89 -12.08
C TYR A 14 -12.71 5.14 -13.54
N CYS A 15 -12.81 4.10 -14.36
CA CYS A 15 -12.56 4.19 -15.80
C CYS A 15 -13.53 3.26 -16.57
N PRO A 16 -14.73 3.75 -16.92
CA PRO A 16 -15.78 2.92 -17.51
C PRO A 16 -15.52 2.53 -18.97
N THR A 17 -14.54 3.16 -19.62
CA THR A 17 -14.10 2.82 -20.97
C THR A 17 -12.61 2.47 -20.94
N HIS A 18 -12.15 1.57 -21.79
CA HIS A 18 -10.71 1.23 -21.87
C HIS A 18 -9.80 2.43 -22.26
N THR A 19 -10.38 3.56 -22.64
CA THR A 19 -9.69 4.77 -23.14
C THR A 19 -9.98 6.00 -22.28
N CYS A 20 -9.61 5.96 -21.00
CA CYS A 20 -9.60 7.17 -20.18
C CYS A 20 -8.38 8.03 -20.49
N LYS A 21 -8.49 8.93 -21.48
CA LYS A 21 -7.44 9.93 -21.78
C LYS A 21 -7.09 10.78 -20.55
N ASN A 22 -8.07 11.01 -19.68
CA ASN A 22 -7.91 11.63 -18.37
C ASN A 22 -8.77 10.85 -17.37
N LYS A 23 -8.15 9.99 -16.53
CA LYS A 23 -8.87 9.31 -15.44
C LYS A 23 -9.50 10.37 -14.56
N LYS A 24 -10.83 10.50 -14.60
CA LYS A 24 -11.53 11.42 -13.70
C LYS A 24 -11.48 10.82 -12.29
N PRO A 25 -11.28 11.65 -11.25
CA PRO A 25 -11.34 11.16 -9.87
C PRO A 25 -12.69 10.51 -9.59
N SER A 26 -12.69 9.37 -8.90
CA SER A 26 -13.95 8.77 -8.43
C SER A 26 -14.65 9.70 -7.44
N ASN A 27 -15.97 9.83 -7.60
CA ASN A 27 -16.84 10.53 -6.67
C ASN A 27 -17.24 9.66 -5.47
N ILE A 28 -16.81 8.41 -5.44
CA ILE A 28 -17.15 7.45 -4.39
C ILE A 28 -16.13 7.60 -3.27
N ALA A 29 -16.60 7.85 -2.06
CA ALA A 29 -15.81 7.74 -0.84
C ALA A 29 -15.91 6.29 -0.33
N ILE A 30 -14.78 5.72 0.07
CA ILE A 30 -14.74 4.42 0.76
C ILE A 30 -14.00 4.61 2.09
N SER A 31 -14.52 3.96 3.14
CA SER A 31 -13.93 4.01 4.46
C SER A 31 -14.23 2.74 5.26
N ASP A 32 -13.52 2.56 6.37
CA ASP A 32 -13.68 1.41 7.28
C ASP A 32 -13.48 0.06 6.58
N ILE A 33 -12.35 -0.06 5.89
CA ILE A 33 -11.98 -1.29 5.18
C ILE A 33 -11.03 -2.09 6.04
N GLN A 34 -11.35 -3.36 6.27
CA GLN A 34 -10.49 -4.24 7.06
C GLN A 34 -10.20 -5.54 6.31
N TYR A 35 -8.93 -5.80 6.03
CA TYR A 35 -8.46 -7.12 5.61
C TYR A 35 -7.74 -7.80 6.77
N LYS A 36 -8.16 -9.03 7.09
CA LYS A 36 -7.66 -9.78 8.24
C LYS A 36 -7.27 -11.19 7.85
N ASN A 37 -6.22 -11.72 8.48
CA ASN A 37 -5.84 -13.14 8.41
C ASN A 37 -5.57 -13.66 6.99
N ILE A 38 -5.04 -12.80 6.12
CA ILE A 38 -4.77 -13.17 4.73
C ILE A 38 -3.42 -13.87 4.63
N ARG A 39 -3.40 -15.05 3.99
CA ARG A 39 -2.18 -15.83 3.77
C ARG A 39 -2.05 -16.33 2.34
N GLY A 40 -0.87 -16.21 1.75
CA GLY A 40 -0.63 -16.76 0.42
C GLY A 40 0.62 -16.25 -0.29
N THR A 41 0.66 -16.47 -1.60
CA THR A 41 1.79 -16.10 -2.44
C THR A 41 1.34 -15.18 -3.59
N SER A 42 2.17 -14.16 -3.88
CA SER A 42 1.99 -13.23 -4.99
C SER A 42 2.78 -13.70 -6.20
N SER A 43 2.17 -13.68 -7.39
CA SER A 43 2.88 -13.92 -8.65
C SER A 43 3.42 -12.63 -9.29
N SER A 44 2.94 -11.46 -8.84
CA SER A 44 3.41 -10.16 -9.31
C SER A 44 4.40 -9.51 -8.33
N GLU A 45 5.07 -8.44 -8.79
CA GLU A 45 5.92 -7.59 -7.97
C GLU A 45 5.13 -6.76 -6.94
N VAL A 46 3.80 -6.65 -7.05
CA VAL A 46 2.96 -5.86 -6.15
C VAL A 46 1.91 -6.77 -5.51
N ALA A 47 2.11 -7.12 -4.24
CA ALA A 47 1.18 -8.02 -3.54
C ALA A 47 -0.03 -7.28 -2.94
N VAL A 48 0.21 -6.04 -2.47
CA VAL A 48 -0.80 -5.18 -1.87
C VAL A 48 -0.74 -3.83 -2.56
N SER A 49 -1.86 -3.38 -3.11
CA SER A 49 -1.97 -2.08 -3.79
C SER A 49 -3.17 -1.30 -3.27
N ILE A 50 -2.91 -0.11 -2.73
CA ILE A 50 -3.96 0.84 -2.32
C ILE A 50 -3.87 2.09 -3.19
N ASN A 51 -4.86 2.26 -4.07
CA ASN A 51 -5.00 3.36 -5.01
C ASN A 51 -6.28 4.14 -4.72
N CYS A 52 -6.15 5.24 -3.98
CA CYS A 52 -7.29 6.07 -3.58
C CYS A 52 -7.57 7.23 -4.57
N SER A 53 -8.82 7.68 -4.61
CA SER A 53 -9.26 8.78 -5.46
C SER A 53 -8.80 10.13 -4.90
N PRO A 54 -8.29 11.05 -5.74
CA PRO A 54 -7.93 12.40 -5.28
C PRO A 54 -9.11 13.24 -4.85
N LYS A 55 -10.32 12.93 -5.33
CA LYS A 55 -11.49 13.74 -4.96
C LYS A 55 -12.14 13.26 -3.67
N ASN A 56 -12.14 11.95 -3.43
CA ASN A 56 -12.67 11.32 -2.22
C ASN A 56 -11.70 10.24 -1.78
N PRO A 57 -10.65 10.61 -1.01
CA PRO A 57 -9.63 9.65 -0.62
C PRO A 57 -10.20 8.59 0.32
N CYS A 58 -9.53 7.44 0.37
CA CYS A 58 -9.89 6.39 1.32
C CYS A 58 -9.54 6.82 2.75
N LYS A 59 -10.32 6.34 3.71
CA LYS A 59 -10.11 6.58 5.14
C LYS A 59 -10.27 5.29 5.94
N ASP A 60 -9.59 5.16 7.07
CA ASP A 60 -9.81 4.07 8.04
C ASP A 60 -9.58 2.68 7.38
N ILE A 61 -8.39 2.46 6.81
CA ILE A 61 -8.01 1.16 6.22
C ILE A 61 -7.14 0.39 7.21
N SER A 62 -7.48 -0.87 7.46
CA SER A 62 -6.70 -1.76 8.33
C SER A 62 -6.30 -3.05 7.63
N LEU A 63 -5.00 -3.32 7.62
CA LEU A 63 -4.40 -4.57 7.17
C LEU A 63 -3.81 -5.29 8.38
N ILE A 64 -4.44 -6.38 8.82
CA ILE A 64 -4.11 -7.05 10.08
C ILE A 64 -3.80 -8.52 9.84
N ASP A 65 -2.70 -9.00 10.40
CA ASP A 65 -2.29 -10.41 10.34
C ASP A 65 -2.17 -10.95 8.91
N ILE A 66 -1.45 -10.20 8.09
CA ILE A 66 -1.19 -10.54 6.68
C ILE A 66 0.14 -11.31 6.59
N ASN A 67 0.13 -12.45 5.92
CA ASN A 67 1.34 -13.24 5.64
C ASN A 67 1.43 -13.55 4.14
N LEU A 68 2.24 -12.76 3.43
CA LEU A 68 2.39 -12.90 1.98
C LEU A 68 3.85 -13.15 1.61
N THR A 69 4.09 -14.07 0.69
CA THR A 69 5.40 -14.28 0.09
C THR A 69 5.41 -13.84 -1.36
N GLY A 70 6.42 -13.10 -1.76
CA GLY A 70 6.49 -12.44 -3.05
C GLY A 70 5.77 -11.09 -3.06
N GLY A 71 6.13 -10.26 -4.03
CA GLY A 71 5.61 -8.91 -4.21
C GLY A 71 5.96 -7.92 -3.09
N LYS A 72 5.65 -6.64 -3.29
CA LYS A 72 5.81 -5.55 -2.33
C LYS A 72 4.46 -5.00 -1.88
N ILE A 73 4.48 -4.24 -0.79
CA ILE A 73 3.34 -3.42 -0.35
C ILE A 73 3.53 -2.01 -0.92
N THR A 74 2.52 -1.50 -1.62
CA THR A 74 2.56 -0.16 -2.19
C THR A 74 1.28 0.62 -1.95
N ASP A 75 1.45 1.82 -1.41
CA ASP A 75 0.44 2.88 -1.45
C ASP A 75 0.85 3.84 -2.54
N GLN A 76 0.04 3.92 -3.60
CA GLN A 76 0.37 4.72 -4.77
C GLN A 76 -0.79 5.64 -5.17
N PHE A 77 -0.41 6.83 -5.63
CA PHE A 77 -1.30 7.72 -6.35
C PHE A 77 -1.24 7.49 -7.87
N LEU A 78 -2.40 7.37 -8.53
CA LEU A 78 -2.50 7.41 -9.99
C LEU A 78 -2.43 8.86 -10.48
N LEU A 79 -1.27 9.23 -11.02
CA LEU A 79 -0.89 10.53 -11.58
C LEU A 79 -1.97 11.16 -12.51
N VAL A 80 -2.62 12.24 -12.08
CA VAL A 80 -2.97 13.44 -12.89
C VAL A 80 -3.29 14.62 -11.93
N GLN A 81 -2.54 15.73 -12.05
CA GLN A 81 -2.69 17.02 -11.32
C GLN A 81 -2.49 16.91 -9.80
N PRO A 82 -2.08 17.97 -9.05
CA PRO A 82 -1.63 17.79 -7.68
C PRO A 82 -2.76 17.14 -6.88
N SER A 83 -2.46 15.95 -6.37
CA SER A 83 -3.51 15.05 -5.92
C SER A 83 -4.08 15.60 -4.63
N ARG A 84 -5.39 15.87 -4.62
CA ARG A 84 -6.14 16.10 -3.38
C ARG A 84 -6.33 14.80 -2.57
N VAL A 85 -5.53 13.76 -2.84
CA VAL A 85 -5.55 12.52 -2.06
C VAL A 85 -4.89 12.78 -0.73
N GLN A 86 -5.68 12.71 0.32
CA GLN A 86 -5.19 12.53 1.67
C GLN A 86 -5.57 11.12 2.11
N ILE A 87 -4.64 10.16 2.02
CA ILE A 87 -4.84 8.88 2.71
C ILE A 87 -4.70 9.19 4.20
N SER A 88 -5.70 8.82 4.99
CA SER A 88 -5.67 8.99 6.43
C SER A 88 -6.09 7.73 7.17
N ASP A 89 -5.48 7.54 8.34
CA ASP A 89 -5.83 6.49 9.30
C ASP A 89 -5.68 5.08 8.69
N VAL A 90 -4.46 4.78 8.23
CA VAL A 90 -4.12 3.48 7.65
C VAL A 90 -3.21 2.70 8.58
N HIS A 91 -3.67 1.52 8.98
CA HIS A 91 -3.00 0.67 9.97
C HIS A 91 -2.49 -0.62 9.35
N TYR A 92 -1.17 -0.76 9.28
CA TYR A 92 -0.50 -2.00 8.91
C TYR A 92 -0.03 -2.70 10.18
N ARG A 93 -0.65 -3.84 10.53
CA ARG A 93 -0.36 -4.55 11.78
C ARG A 93 -0.07 -6.02 11.56
N ASN A 94 1.02 -6.50 12.15
CA ASN A 94 1.43 -7.91 12.12
C ASN A 94 1.60 -8.46 10.69
N ILE A 95 2.27 -7.69 9.84
CA ILE A 95 2.54 -8.04 8.46
C ILE A 95 3.83 -8.86 8.39
N ARG A 96 3.77 -10.05 7.79
CA ARG A 96 4.89 -10.99 7.72
C ARG A 96 5.09 -11.53 6.30
N GLY A 97 6.29 -12.05 6.04
CA GLY A 97 6.57 -12.88 4.87
C GLY A 97 7.82 -12.46 4.13
N THR A 98 7.80 -12.55 2.80
CA THR A 98 8.94 -12.20 1.96
C THR A 98 8.53 -11.30 0.80
N SER A 99 9.42 -10.39 0.38
CA SER A 99 9.23 -9.55 -0.80
C SER A 99 10.15 -9.96 -1.93
N SER A 100 9.63 -10.01 -3.15
CA SER A 100 10.43 -10.20 -4.36
C SER A 100 10.96 -8.88 -4.95
N SER A 101 10.72 -7.74 -4.29
CA SER A 101 11.29 -6.44 -4.63
C SER A 101 12.29 -5.98 -3.56
N GLU A 102 13.34 -5.26 -3.98
CA GLU A 102 14.27 -4.64 -3.04
C GLU A 102 13.56 -3.60 -2.17
N ASN A 103 12.62 -2.85 -2.76
CA ASN A 103 11.77 -1.91 -2.05
C ASN A 103 10.47 -2.63 -1.63
N ALA A 104 10.48 -3.23 -0.45
CA ALA A 104 9.41 -4.09 0.02
C ALA A 104 8.18 -3.32 0.55
N VAL A 105 8.39 -2.07 0.98
CA VAL A 105 7.34 -1.17 1.49
C VAL A 105 7.50 0.19 0.84
N THR A 106 6.51 0.61 0.07
CA THR A 106 6.50 1.92 -0.59
C THR A 106 5.26 2.70 -0.17
N ILE A 107 5.45 3.84 0.50
CA ILE A 107 4.34 4.73 0.90
C ILE A 107 4.54 6.12 0.32
N MET A 108 3.90 6.38 -0.83
CA MET A 108 4.11 7.62 -1.59
C MET A 108 2.85 8.47 -1.59
N CYS A 109 2.91 9.60 -0.89
CA CYS A 109 1.78 10.51 -0.70
C CYS A 109 1.97 11.83 -1.45
N SER A 110 0.90 12.60 -1.56
CA SER A 110 0.91 13.92 -2.21
C SER A 110 1.73 14.93 -1.40
N PRO A 111 2.60 15.75 -2.01
CA PRO A 111 3.24 16.85 -1.30
C PRO A 111 2.25 17.94 -0.86
N GLN A 112 1.15 18.13 -1.61
CA GLN A 112 0.12 19.11 -1.26
C GLN A 112 -0.87 18.56 -0.21
N TYR A 113 -1.03 17.23 -0.14
CA TYR A 113 -1.95 16.54 0.78
C TYR A 113 -1.23 15.32 1.38
N PRO A 114 -0.31 15.55 2.34
CA PRO A 114 0.47 14.47 2.92
C PRO A 114 -0.42 13.45 3.64
N CYS A 115 0.02 12.19 3.67
CA CYS A 115 -0.69 11.17 4.44
C CYS A 115 -0.61 11.46 5.94
N GLN A 116 -1.70 11.17 6.65
CA GLN A 116 -1.84 11.44 8.09
C GLN A 116 -2.32 10.17 8.82
N GLY A 117 -1.82 9.92 10.03
CA GLY A 117 -2.29 8.78 10.83
C GLY A 117 -1.95 7.41 10.25
N VAL A 118 -0.89 7.31 9.43
CA VAL A 118 -0.45 6.00 8.91
C VAL A 118 0.48 5.34 9.93
N GLU A 119 0.19 4.09 10.26
CA GLU A 119 0.89 3.30 11.27
C GLU A 119 1.46 2.00 10.67
N LEU A 120 2.72 1.73 10.98
CA LEU A 120 3.40 0.47 10.69
C LEU A 120 3.78 -0.21 12.01
N PHE A 121 3.08 -1.27 12.39
CA PHE A 121 3.30 -1.99 13.65
C PHE A 121 3.57 -3.48 13.41
N ASN A 122 4.71 -3.98 13.91
CA ASN A 122 5.15 -5.37 13.69
C ASN A 122 5.19 -5.77 12.21
N ILE A 123 6.01 -5.07 11.42
CA ILE A 123 6.27 -5.37 10.02
C ILE A 123 7.53 -6.24 9.92
N ASN A 124 7.41 -7.39 9.25
CA ASN A 124 8.51 -8.33 9.04
C ASN A 124 8.45 -8.97 7.64
N LEU A 125 8.86 -8.19 6.64
CA LEU A 125 9.03 -8.58 5.25
C LEU A 125 10.53 -8.74 4.95
N ARG A 126 10.93 -9.98 4.69
CA ARG A 126 12.33 -10.33 4.37
C ARG A 126 12.57 -10.37 2.85
N PRO A 127 13.79 -10.16 2.35
CA PRO A 127 14.07 -10.33 0.93
C PRO A 127 13.83 -11.79 0.50
N GLY A 128 13.08 -11.99 -0.57
CA GLY A 128 12.73 -13.28 -1.16
C GLY A 128 13.52 -13.51 -2.45
N GLY A 129 14.70 -14.11 -2.33
CA GLY A 129 15.52 -14.51 -3.48
C GLY A 129 16.32 -13.38 -4.16
N ILE A 130 16.33 -12.17 -3.59
CA ILE A 130 17.05 -11.00 -4.12
C ILE A 130 18.40 -10.85 -3.40
N LYS A 131 19.45 -10.47 -4.14
CA LYS A 131 20.74 -10.07 -3.56
C LYS A 131 20.63 -8.64 -3.06
N GLY A 132 20.73 -8.46 -1.74
CA GLY A 132 20.48 -7.18 -1.07
C GLY A 132 19.46 -7.35 0.05
N GLY A 133 19.41 -6.40 0.97
CA GLY A 133 18.38 -6.37 2.01
C GLY A 133 17.06 -5.85 1.45
N ALA A 134 15.94 -6.18 2.11
CA ALA A 134 14.69 -5.46 1.86
C ALA A 134 14.81 -4.03 2.43
N THR A 135 14.28 -3.05 1.70
CA THR A 135 14.24 -1.63 2.05
C THR A 135 12.81 -1.12 2.06
N ALA A 136 12.60 0.07 2.65
CA ALA A 136 11.34 0.80 2.59
C ALA A 136 11.60 2.24 2.11
N SER A 137 10.66 2.80 1.34
CA SER A 137 10.72 4.19 0.88
C SER A 137 9.39 4.89 1.11
N CYS A 138 9.45 6.13 1.57
CA CYS A 138 8.26 6.93 1.79
C CYS A 138 8.48 8.37 1.37
N ALA A 139 7.40 9.03 0.95
CA ALA A 139 7.42 10.45 0.64
C ALA A 139 6.11 11.11 1.06
N ASN A 140 6.21 12.31 1.65
CA ASN A 140 5.07 13.12 2.08
C ASN A 140 4.10 12.39 3.03
N ALA A 141 4.61 11.48 3.86
CA ALA A 141 3.82 10.70 4.80
C ALA A 141 4.35 10.91 6.22
N LYS A 142 3.49 11.26 7.17
CA LYS A 142 3.84 11.27 8.59
C LYS A 142 3.49 9.92 9.18
N LEU A 143 4.50 9.05 9.28
CA LEU A 143 4.34 7.66 9.69
C LEU A 143 4.63 7.49 11.17
N THR A 144 3.90 6.57 11.81
CA THR A 144 4.19 6.07 13.16
C THR A 144 4.67 4.63 13.05
N TYR A 145 5.69 4.28 13.84
CA TYR A 145 6.29 2.96 13.85
C TYR A 145 6.19 2.36 15.25
N GLY A 146 5.98 1.05 15.33
CA GLY A 146 6.06 0.31 16.59
C GLY A 146 6.41 -1.16 16.41
N GLY A 147 6.98 -1.76 17.46
CA GLY A 147 7.39 -3.16 17.46
C GLY A 147 8.45 -3.47 16.39
N THR A 148 8.40 -4.68 15.82
CA THR A 148 9.38 -5.14 14.82
C THR A 148 9.26 -4.36 13.51
N GLN A 149 10.39 -3.94 12.95
CA GLN A 149 10.46 -3.25 11.64
C GLN A 149 11.55 -3.87 10.77
N VAL A 150 11.14 -4.79 9.91
CA VAL A 150 11.94 -5.38 8.83
C VAL A 150 11.07 -5.29 7.57
N PRO A 151 11.46 -4.55 6.52
CA PRO A 151 12.66 -3.72 6.40
C PRO A 151 12.72 -2.57 7.44
N PRO A 152 13.89 -1.96 7.66
CA PRO A 152 14.00 -0.78 8.52
C PRO A 152 13.02 0.33 8.11
N PRO A 153 12.56 1.18 9.05
CA PRO A 153 11.72 2.33 8.74
C PRO A 153 12.27 3.16 7.57
N CYS A 154 11.40 3.64 6.69
CA CYS A 154 11.81 4.48 5.58
C CYS A 154 12.40 5.81 6.09
N ARG A 155 13.32 6.36 5.30
CA ARG A 155 14.00 7.63 5.56
C ARG A 155 13.43 8.74 4.71
#